data_AF-A0A7Y5DP28-F1
#
_entry.id   AF-A0A7Y5DP28-F1
#
_cell.length_a   1.000
_cell.length_b   1.000
_cell.length_c   1.000
_cell.angle_alpha   90.00
_cell.angle_beta   90.00
_cell.angle_gamma   90.00
#
_symmetry.space_group_name_H-M   'P 1'
#
loop_
_entity.id
_entity.type
_entity.pdbx_description
1 polymer ?
#
loop_
_entity_poly.entity_id
_entity_poly.type
_entity_poly.pdbx_seq_one_letter_code
_entity_poly.pdbx_strand_id
1 'polypeptide(L)'
;MAETLKKHFTIGCCGIDCGLCPRFHTKGDSICPGCGGLNFKEKHPSCGFLTCCVAKKGLEVCSECNEYPCKRFDSEKGGYDSFVTHSKVFTNLDFIKHHGIDSFIDHQMRRITILNELISSFDDGRSKNFFCLSCALLPLDKLNEVFEYIETLDKSMELKEKNRRMKDKTQEIAASLNIELKLNKKK
;
A
#
# COMPACT_ATOMS: atom_id res chain seq x y z
N MET A 1 -2.81 5.88 27.62
CA MET A 1 -1.87 4.82 27.20
C MET A 1 -1.97 4.73 25.70
N ALA A 2 -0.84 4.71 24.98
CA ALA A 2 -0.84 4.61 23.53
C ALA A 2 -1.31 3.20 23.15
N GLU A 3 -2.48 3.09 22.52
CA GLU A 3 -3.14 1.81 22.26
C GLU A 3 -3.16 1.53 20.76
N THR A 4 -2.67 0.35 20.40
CA THR A 4 -2.87 -0.23 19.08
C THR A 4 -4.27 -0.84 19.04
N LEU A 5 -5.07 -0.49 18.04
CA LEU A 5 -6.47 -0.89 17.90
C LEU A 5 -6.66 -2.15 17.05
N LYS A 6 -5.64 -2.51 16.25
CA LYS A 6 -5.67 -3.65 15.32
C LYS A 6 -4.41 -4.48 15.42
N LYS A 7 -4.51 -5.80 15.25
CA LYS A 7 -3.33 -6.67 15.12
C LYS A 7 -2.55 -6.38 13.83
N HIS A 8 -3.26 -6.20 12.71
CA HIS A 8 -2.66 -6.04 11.38
C HIS A 8 -2.87 -4.62 10.84
N PHE A 9 -1.99 -3.69 11.22
CA PHE A 9 -2.11 -2.27 10.86
C PHE A 9 -1.54 -1.91 9.48
N THR A 10 -0.78 -2.81 8.84
CA THR A 10 -0.31 -2.66 7.46
C THR A 10 -1.43 -2.85 6.43
N ILE A 11 -2.61 -3.33 6.84
CA ILE A 11 -3.81 -3.40 5.99
C ILE A 11 -4.92 -2.56 6.60
N GLY A 12 -5.50 -1.68 5.79
CA GLY A 12 -6.70 -0.93 6.13
C GLY A 12 -7.85 -1.89 6.39
N CYS A 13 -8.66 -1.63 7.43
CA CYS A 13 -9.93 -2.36 7.54
C CYS A 13 -10.81 -2.17 6.29
N CYS A 14 -10.62 -1.06 5.57
CA CYS A 14 -11.25 -0.78 4.28
C CYS A 14 -10.54 -1.39 3.07
N GLY A 15 -9.49 -2.22 3.22
CA GLY A 15 -8.78 -2.85 2.09
C GLY A 15 -7.61 -2.07 1.50
N ILE A 16 -7.43 -0.80 1.88
CA ILE A 16 -6.27 -0.02 1.45
C ILE A 16 -5.00 -0.67 2.01
N ASP A 17 -4.05 -0.97 1.14
CA ASP A 17 -2.75 -1.46 1.55
C ASP A 17 -1.94 -0.35 2.24
N CYS A 18 -2.03 -0.28 3.57
CA CYS A 18 -1.34 0.74 4.35
C CYS A 18 0.18 0.54 4.31
N GLY A 19 0.64 -0.71 4.21
CA GLY A 19 2.05 -1.06 4.10
C GLY A 19 2.69 -0.59 2.81
N LEU A 20 1.90 -0.35 1.76
CA LEU A 20 2.37 0.22 0.48
C LEU A 20 1.97 1.70 0.31
N CYS A 21 1.48 2.34 1.37
CA CYS A 21 1.07 3.73 1.34
C CYS A 21 2.26 4.68 1.53
N PRO A 22 2.38 5.77 0.73
CA PRO A 22 3.48 6.73 0.91
C PRO A 22 3.53 7.41 2.28
N ARG A 23 2.39 7.53 2.98
CA ARG A 23 2.32 8.12 4.33
C ARG A 23 2.83 7.17 5.41
N PHE A 24 2.78 5.87 5.18
CA PHE A 24 3.36 4.86 6.08
C PHE A 24 4.89 4.91 6.04
N HIS A 25 5.44 5.28 4.87
CA HIS A 25 6.88 5.43 4.61
C HIS A 25 7.37 6.89 4.73
N THR A 26 6.65 7.74 5.44
CA THR A 26 7.12 9.12 5.72
C THR A 26 8.02 9.12 6.95
N LYS A 27 9.10 9.91 6.93
CA LYS A 27 9.98 10.11 8.09
C LYS A 27 9.47 11.27 8.96
N GLY A 28 9.66 11.15 10.28
CA GLY A 28 9.30 12.19 11.26
C GLY A 28 7.84 12.14 11.74
N ASP A 29 7.42 13.19 12.44
CA ASP A 29 6.15 13.22 13.19
C ASP A 29 4.90 13.07 12.34
N SER A 30 4.99 13.30 11.03
CA SER A 30 3.87 13.16 10.09
C SER A 30 3.63 11.72 9.62
N ILE A 31 4.45 10.75 10.02
CA ILE A 31 4.28 9.32 9.68
C ILE A 31 2.88 8.82 10.05
N CYS A 32 2.25 8.07 9.14
CA CYS A 32 1.01 7.37 9.43
C CYS A 32 1.36 5.99 10.04
N PRO A 33 0.83 5.62 11.22
CA PRO A 33 1.15 4.35 11.88
C PRO A 33 0.48 3.12 11.22
N GLY A 34 -0.25 3.30 10.12
CA GLY A 34 -1.10 2.28 9.54
C GLY A 34 -2.45 2.17 10.25
N CYS A 35 -3.42 1.53 9.62
CA CYS A 35 -4.81 1.50 10.08
C CYS A 35 -4.92 0.84 11.46
N GLY A 36 -5.34 1.60 12.47
CA GLY A 36 -5.43 1.07 13.84
C GLY A 36 -4.07 0.82 14.51
N GLY A 37 -2.97 1.31 13.94
CA GLY A 37 -1.66 1.31 14.60
C GLY A 37 -1.61 2.26 15.79
N LEU A 38 -0.45 2.32 16.45
CA LEU A 38 -0.22 3.16 17.63
C LEU A 38 -0.60 4.63 17.36
N ASN A 39 -1.44 5.22 18.20
CA ASN A 39 -1.92 6.61 18.10
C ASN A 39 -2.63 6.93 16.76
N PHE A 40 -3.15 5.93 16.05
CA PHE A 40 -3.84 6.17 14.78
C PHE A 40 -5.02 7.14 14.93
N LYS A 41 -5.76 7.07 16.05
CA LYS A 41 -6.92 7.94 16.31
C LYS A 41 -6.56 9.42 16.49
N GLU A 42 -5.34 9.73 16.91
CA GLU A 42 -4.86 11.11 17.01
C GLU A 42 -4.63 11.71 15.61
N LYS A 43 -4.13 10.89 14.68
CA LYS A 43 -3.86 11.31 13.29
C LYS A 43 -5.08 11.20 12.37
N HIS A 44 -6.01 10.29 12.67
CA HIS A 44 -7.17 9.96 11.84
C HIS A 44 -8.46 9.81 12.68
N PRO A 45 -8.88 10.84 13.43
CA PRO A 45 -10.02 10.74 14.36
C PRO A 45 -11.34 10.43 13.65
N SER A 46 -11.50 10.90 12.41
CA SER A 46 -12.73 10.82 11.62
C SER A 46 -12.87 9.54 10.77
N CYS A 47 -11.95 8.58 10.88
CA CYS A 47 -12.02 7.36 10.05
C CYS A 47 -13.26 6.52 10.37
N GLY A 48 -14.30 6.62 9.52
CA GLY A 48 -15.57 5.92 9.69
C GLY A 48 -15.46 4.40 9.54
N PHE A 49 -14.53 3.91 8.71
CA PHE A 49 -14.26 2.48 8.56
C PHE A 49 -13.71 1.89 9.85
N LEU A 50 -12.66 2.48 10.42
CA LEU A 50 -12.06 1.98 11.66
C LEU A 50 -13.06 2.03 12.83
N THR A 51 -13.81 3.12 12.97
CA THR A 51 -14.84 3.24 14.01
C THR A 51 -15.91 2.16 13.88
N CYS A 52 -16.33 1.83 12.65
CA CYS A 52 -17.36 0.81 12.43
C CYS A 52 -16.82 -0.62 12.57
N CYS A 53 -15.72 -0.94 11.88
CA CYS A 53 -15.15 -2.28 11.77
C CYS A 53 -14.51 -2.73 13.09
N VAL A 54 -13.59 -1.93 13.61
CA VAL A 54 -12.77 -2.31 14.76
C VAL A 54 -13.47 -1.94 16.05
N ALA A 55 -13.73 -0.63 16.27
CA ALA A 55 -14.20 -0.17 17.57
C ALA A 55 -15.62 -0.63 17.94
N LYS A 56 -16.51 -0.79 16.94
CA LYS A 56 -17.90 -1.22 17.18
C LYS A 56 -18.15 -2.70 16.97
N LYS A 57 -17.49 -3.32 15.99
CA LYS A 57 -17.74 -4.73 15.61
C LYS A 57 -16.63 -5.68 16.04
N GLY A 58 -15.48 -5.18 16.51
CA GLY A 58 -14.36 -6.01 16.95
C GLY A 58 -13.70 -6.80 15.81
N LEU A 59 -13.84 -6.35 14.57
CA LEU A 59 -13.32 -7.03 13.36
C LEU A 59 -12.01 -6.40 12.90
N GLU A 60 -11.11 -7.19 12.31
CA GLU A 60 -9.82 -6.70 11.79
C GLU A 60 -9.99 -6.02 10.43
N VAL A 61 -10.83 -6.59 9.56
CA VAL A 61 -11.12 -6.05 8.23
C VAL A 61 -12.60 -6.11 7.90
N CYS A 62 -13.03 -5.21 7.01
CA CYS A 62 -14.44 -5.11 6.64
C CYS A 62 -14.94 -6.38 5.94
N SER A 63 -14.09 -7.17 5.29
CA SER A 63 -14.51 -8.42 4.64
C SER A 63 -14.97 -9.52 5.61
N GLU A 64 -14.66 -9.41 6.90
CA GLU A 64 -15.18 -10.28 7.96
C GLU A 64 -16.64 -9.94 8.33
N CYS A 65 -17.13 -8.77 7.92
CA CYS A 65 -18.50 -8.34 8.21
C CYS A 65 -19.50 -8.98 7.23
N ASN A 66 -20.59 -9.56 7.74
CA ASN A 66 -21.65 -10.13 6.91
C ASN A 66 -22.33 -9.13 5.95
N GLU A 67 -22.30 -7.84 6.29
CA GLU A 67 -22.82 -6.77 5.42
C GLU A 67 -21.84 -6.31 4.33
N TYR A 68 -20.63 -6.89 4.25
CA TYR A 68 -19.63 -6.49 3.26
C TYR A 68 -19.91 -7.08 1.88
N PRO A 69 -19.83 -6.27 0.80
CA PRO A 69 -19.58 -4.83 0.78
C PRO A 69 -20.84 -4.00 1.11
N CYS A 70 -20.75 -3.07 2.08
CA CYS A 70 -21.86 -2.20 2.47
C CYS A 70 -21.77 -0.82 1.79
N LYS A 71 -22.79 0.04 1.97
CA LYS A 71 -22.87 1.40 1.41
C LYS A 71 -21.66 2.31 1.65
N ARG A 72 -20.83 2.02 2.67
CA ARG A 72 -19.57 2.76 2.91
C ARG A 72 -18.56 2.62 1.77
N PHE A 73 -18.67 1.56 0.96
CA PHE A 73 -17.83 1.31 -0.20
C PHE A 73 -18.40 1.94 -1.48
N ASP A 74 -19.53 2.65 -1.45
CA ASP A 74 -20.09 3.25 -2.67
C ASP A 74 -19.15 4.28 -3.31
N SER A 75 -18.40 5.05 -2.50
CA SER A 75 -17.37 5.95 -2.99
C SER A 75 -16.19 5.22 -3.64
N GLU A 76 -15.91 4.01 -3.18
CA GLU A 76 -14.81 3.16 -3.64
C GLU A 76 -15.11 2.54 -5.01
N LYS A 77 -16.39 2.30 -5.32
CA LYS A 77 -16.83 1.79 -6.63
C LYS A 77 -16.48 2.73 -7.78
N GLY A 78 -16.30 4.02 -7.51
CA GLY A 78 -15.81 5.00 -8.49
C GLY A 78 -14.32 4.82 -8.85
N GLY A 79 -13.58 4.02 -8.08
CA GLY A 79 -12.17 3.71 -8.32
C GLY A 79 -11.24 4.91 -8.22
N TYR A 80 -11.67 6.00 -7.56
CA TYR A 80 -10.89 7.23 -7.46
C TYR A 80 -9.86 7.12 -6.34
N ASP A 81 -8.62 7.37 -6.72
CA ASP A 81 -7.47 7.36 -5.84
C ASP A 81 -7.34 8.66 -5.07
N SER A 82 -6.76 8.55 -3.88
CA SER A 82 -6.38 9.67 -3.04
C SER A 82 -4.89 10.00 -3.23
N PHE A 83 -4.09 9.86 -2.17
CA PHE A 83 -2.62 9.88 -2.22
C PHE A 83 -2.02 8.46 -2.28
N VAL A 84 -2.87 7.43 -2.21
CA VAL A 84 -2.56 6.01 -2.38
C VAL A 84 -3.56 5.44 -3.40
N THR A 85 -3.23 4.32 -4.03
CA THR A 85 -4.19 3.66 -4.94
C THR A 85 -5.27 2.90 -4.16
N HIS A 86 -6.49 3.01 -4.67
CA HIS A 86 -7.74 2.43 -4.23
C HIS A 86 -8.13 1.24 -5.10
N SER A 87 -7.53 1.11 -6.30
CA SER A 87 -7.78 0.04 -7.28
C SER A 87 -7.69 -1.40 -6.73
N LYS A 88 -6.93 -1.61 -5.64
CA LYS A 88 -6.76 -2.92 -5.00
C LYS A 88 -7.66 -3.16 -3.78
N VAL A 89 -8.48 -2.19 -3.36
CA VAL A 89 -9.30 -2.30 -2.14
C VAL A 89 -10.17 -3.55 -2.14
N PHE A 90 -10.98 -3.75 -3.18
CA PHE A 90 -11.86 -4.91 -3.28
C PHE A 90 -11.04 -6.19 -3.44
N THR A 91 -10.03 -6.20 -4.30
CA THR A 91 -9.16 -7.37 -4.51
C THR A 91 -8.48 -7.82 -3.20
N ASN A 92 -7.98 -6.88 -2.40
CA ASN A 92 -7.34 -7.18 -1.12
C ASN A 92 -8.33 -7.77 -0.11
N LEU A 93 -9.51 -7.15 0.02
CA LEU A 93 -10.54 -7.62 0.94
C LEU A 93 -11.12 -8.97 0.53
N ASP A 94 -11.29 -9.19 -0.78
CA ASP A 94 -11.75 -10.47 -1.32
C ASP A 94 -10.68 -11.54 -1.13
N PHE A 95 -9.40 -11.23 -1.35
CA PHE A 95 -8.32 -12.16 -1.03
C PHE A 95 -8.36 -12.57 0.44
N ILE A 96 -8.46 -11.60 1.36
CA ILE A 96 -8.54 -11.86 2.80
C ILE A 96 -9.78 -12.70 3.15
N LYS A 97 -10.92 -12.44 2.50
CA LYS A 97 -12.15 -13.21 2.72
C LYS A 97 -12.00 -14.69 2.36
N HIS A 98 -11.27 -14.99 1.28
CA HIS A 98 -11.14 -16.36 0.76
C HIS A 98 -9.92 -17.11 1.30
N HIS A 99 -8.84 -16.40 1.66
CA HIS A 99 -7.55 -16.98 2.03
C HIS A 99 -7.08 -16.64 3.45
N GLY A 100 -7.80 -15.76 4.15
CA GLY A 100 -7.46 -15.29 5.49
C GLY A 100 -6.47 -14.12 5.49
N ILE A 101 -6.46 -13.38 6.59
CA ILE A 101 -5.63 -12.17 6.72
C ILE A 101 -4.14 -12.49 6.82
N ASP A 102 -3.76 -13.56 7.52
CA ASP A 102 -2.34 -13.92 7.68
C ASP A 102 -1.70 -14.24 6.31
N SER A 103 -2.42 -14.96 5.43
CA SER A 103 -1.99 -15.21 4.04
C SER A 103 -1.78 -13.93 3.24
N PHE A 104 -2.67 -12.94 3.41
CA PHE A 104 -2.51 -11.63 2.79
C PHE A 104 -1.26 -10.92 3.30
N ILE A 105 -1.04 -10.96 4.62
CA ILE A 105 0.10 -10.31 5.26
C ILE A 105 1.42 -10.91 4.80
N ASP A 106 1.51 -12.24 4.64
CA ASP A 106 2.71 -12.89 4.11
C ASP A 106 3.08 -12.36 2.71
N HIS A 107 2.08 -12.25 1.82
CA HIS A 107 2.26 -11.68 0.49
C HIS A 107 2.61 -10.18 0.53
N GLN A 108 1.96 -9.43 1.42
CA GLN A 108 2.19 -8.01 1.61
C GLN A 108 3.61 -7.73 2.13
N MET A 109 4.11 -8.54 3.06
CA MET A 109 5.44 -8.38 3.63
C MET A 109 6.52 -8.45 2.56
N ARG A 110 6.39 -9.34 1.57
CA ARG A 110 7.33 -9.40 0.45
C ARG A 110 7.31 -8.09 -0.37
N ARG A 111 6.13 -7.51 -0.62
CA ARG A 111 5.99 -6.22 -1.32
C ARG A 111 6.59 -5.08 -0.50
N ILE A 112 6.37 -5.06 0.81
CA ILE A 112 6.94 -4.07 1.73
C ILE A 112 8.48 -4.14 1.74
N THR A 113 9.05 -5.35 1.77
CA THR A 113 10.52 -5.53 1.70
C THR A 113 11.08 -4.91 0.41
N ILE A 114 10.47 -5.21 -0.73
CA ILE A 114 10.89 -4.64 -2.03
C ILE A 114 10.74 -3.12 -2.02
N LEU A 115 9.62 -2.60 -1.51
CA LEU A 115 9.38 -1.16 -1.42
C LEU A 115 10.42 -0.45 -0.53
N ASN A 116 10.78 -1.04 0.61
CA ASN A 116 11.78 -0.48 1.51
C ASN A 116 13.15 -0.39 0.84
N GLU A 117 13.54 -1.41 0.08
CA GLU A 117 14.77 -1.38 -0.70
C GLU A 117 14.71 -0.28 -1.78
N LEU A 118 13.60 -0.21 -2.52
CA LEU A 118 13.39 0.83 -3.53
C LEU A 118 13.48 2.25 -2.95
N ILE A 119 12.86 2.49 -1.80
CA ILE A 119 12.88 3.81 -1.16
C ILE A 119 14.27 4.13 -0.62
N SER A 120 14.92 3.19 0.06
CA SER A 120 16.21 3.44 0.71
C SER A 120 17.36 3.64 -0.28
N SER A 121 17.36 2.87 -1.37
CA SER A 121 18.46 2.86 -2.34
C SER A 121 18.23 3.77 -3.55
N PHE A 122 16.97 4.15 -3.84
CA PHE A 122 16.63 4.84 -5.10
C PHE A 122 15.72 6.06 -4.96
N ASP A 123 15.16 6.38 -3.80
CA ASP A 123 14.34 7.60 -3.68
C ASP A 123 15.22 8.87 -3.71
N ASP A 124 15.00 9.71 -4.70
CA ASP A 124 15.65 11.03 -4.88
C ASP A 124 14.94 12.16 -4.11
N GLY A 125 14.07 11.79 -3.17
CA GLY A 125 13.19 12.69 -2.42
C GLY A 125 11.90 13.06 -3.15
N ARG A 126 11.68 12.54 -4.37
CA ARG A 126 10.48 12.81 -5.19
C ARG A 126 9.84 11.54 -5.75
N SER A 127 10.49 10.38 -5.58
CA SER A 127 10.12 9.14 -6.26
C SER A 127 9.44 8.12 -5.37
N LYS A 128 9.40 8.33 -4.05
CA LYS A 128 8.66 7.47 -3.10
C LYS A 128 7.25 7.12 -3.57
N ASN A 129 6.46 8.11 -4.01
CA ASN A 129 5.08 7.87 -4.44
C ASN A 129 5.01 6.93 -5.65
N PHE A 130 5.96 7.05 -6.59
CA PHE A 130 6.07 6.17 -7.73
C PHE A 130 6.38 4.73 -7.30
N PHE A 131 7.34 4.52 -6.40
CA PHE A 131 7.67 3.19 -5.91
C PHE A 131 6.54 2.56 -5.11
N CYS A 132 5.87 3.33 -4.25
CA CYS A 132 4.68 2.88 -3.51
C CYS A 132 3.57 2.41 -4.46
N LEU A 133 3.26 3.22 -5.47
CA LEU A 133 2.24 2.90 -6.47
C LEU A 133 2.62 1.65 -7.28
N SER A 134 3.88 1.55 -7.69
CA SER A 134 4.41 0.40 -8.44
C SER A 134 4.28 -0.89 -7.64
N CYS A 135 4.67 -0.88 -6.36
CA CYS A 135 4.56 -2.03 -5.48
C CYS A 135 3.11 -2.42 -5.18
N ALA A 136 2.16 -1.48 -5.24
CA ALA A 136 0.74 -1.76 -5.07
C ALA A 136 0.09 -2.35 -6.34
N LEU A 137 0.51 -1.91 -7.53
CA LEU A 137 -0.16 -2.29 -8.79
C LEU A 137 0.45 -3.52 -9.46
N LEU A 138 1.78 -3.67 -9.42
CA LEU A 138 2.46 -4.74 -10.14
C LEU A 138 2.24 -6.11 -9.49
N PRO A 139 2.14 -7.20 -10.29
CA PRO A 139 2.20 -8.57 -9.78
C PRO A 139 3.50 -8.86 -9.00
N LEU A 140 3.45 -9.80 -8.06
CA LEU A 140 4.58 -10.05 -7.14
C LEU A 140 5.79 -10.65 -7.84
N ASP A 141 5.58 -11.54 -8.81
CA ASP A 141 6.61 -12.07 -9.70
C ASP A 141 7.35 -10.95 -10.43
N LYS A 142 6.61 -9.95 -10.93
CA LYS A 142 7.17 -8.79 -11.64
C LYS A 142 7.90 -7.84 -10.71
N LEU A 143 7.48 -7.73 -9.45
CA LEU A 143 8.24 -7.00 -8.43
C LEU A 143 9.54 -7.72 -8.07
N ASN A 144 9.57 -9.06 -8.08
CA ASN A 144 10.81 -9.80 -7.90
C ASN A 144 11.79 -9.54 -9.06
N GLU A 145 11.32 -9.44 -10.31
CA GLU A 145 12.16 -9.04 -11.44
C GLU A 145 12.75 -7.63 -11.27
N VAL A 146 11.94 -6.66 -10.79
CA VAL A 146 12.42 -5.32 -10.43
C VAL A 146 13.48 -5.40 -9.34
N PHE A 147 13.28 -6.27 -8.34
CA PHE A 147 14.20 -6.45 -7.23
C PHE A 147 15.52 -7.10 -7.68
N GLU A 148 15.49 -8.10 -8.55
CA GLU A 148 16.70 -8.71 -9.11
C GLU A 148 17.51 -7.74 -9.97
N TYR A 149 16.84 -6.81 -10.67
CA TYR A 149 17.50 -5.77 -11.45
C TYR A 149 18.38 -4.84 -10.58
N ILE A 150 18.08 -4.68 -9.28
CA ILE A 150 18.88 -3.87 -8.35
C ILE A 150 20.34 -4.33 -8.32
N GLU A 151 20.58 -5.65 -8.32
CA GLU A 151 21.93 -6.23 -8.26
C GLU A 151 22.75 -5.99 -9.54
N THR A 152 22.07 -5.66 -10.65
CA THR A 152 22.73 -5.36 -11.93
C THR A 152 23.24 -3.92 -12.01
N LEU A 153 22.82 -3.05 -11.08
CA LEU A 153 23.20 -1.64 -11.07
C LEU A 153 24.57 -1.43 -10.42
N ASP A 154 25.36 -0.57 -11.04
CA ASP A 154 26.65 -0.16 -10.47
C ASP A 154 26.43 0.60 -9.15
N LYS A 155 27.05 0.10 -8.08
CA LYS A 155 26.96 0.67 -6.73
C LYS A 155 27.61 2.06 -6.65
N SER A 156 28.55 2.37 -7.53
CA SER A 156 29.22 3.68 -7.61
C SER A 156 28.38 4.76 -8.30
N MET A 157 27.28 4.38 -8.95
CA MET A 157 26.43 5.29 -9.71
C MET A 157 25.71 6.31 -8.80
N GLU A 158 25.62 7.55 -9.29
CA GLU A 158 24.90 8.64 -8.65
C GLU A 158 23.42 8.31 -8.42
N LEU A 159 22.87 8.74 -7.28
CA LEU A 159 21.49 8.43 -6.87
C LEU A 159 20.45 8.79 -7.94
N LYS A 160 20.63 9.93 -8.61
CA LYS A 160 19.71 10.40 -9.66
C LYS A 160 19.68 9.46 -10.87
N GLU A 161 20.84 8.91 -11.25
CA GLU A 161 20.94 7.96 -12.36
C GLU A 161 20.38 6.60 -11.98
N LYS A 162 20.69 6.11 -10.76
CA LYS A 162 20.09 4.89 -10.21
C LYS A 162 18.57 4.99 -10.18
N ASN A 163 18.04 6.11 -9.69
CA ASN A 163 16.60 6.39 -9.66
C ASN A 163 15.99 6.31 -11.07
N ARG A 164 16.59 7.00 -12.05
CA ARG A 164 16.12 6.99 -13.45
C ARG A 164 16.04 5.56 -13.98
N ARG A 165 17.12 4.78 -13.88
CA ARG A 165 17.16 3.40 -14.36
C ARG A 165 16.13 2.50 -13.70
N MET A 166 15.94 2.63 -12.38
CA MET A 166 14.91 1.87 -11.67
C MET A 166 13.50 2.24 -12.12
N LYS A 167 13.22 3.53 -12.33
CA LYS A 167 11.93 3.98 -12.84
C LYS A 167 11.68 3.50 -14.26
N ASP A 168 12.67 3.60 -15.13
CA ASP A 168 12.57 3.13 -16.52
C ASP A 168 12.30 1.63 -16.56
N LYS A 169 13.03 0.83 -15.77
CA LYS A 169 12.81 -0.62 -15.68
C LYS A 169 11.41 -0.97 -15.16
N THR A 170 10.97 -0.28 -14.11
CA THR A 170 9.64 -0.49 -13.52
C THR A 170 8.54 -0.11 -14.51
N GLN A 171 8.74 0.96 -15.27
CA GLN A 171 7.80 1.45 -16.28
C GLN A 171 7.74 0.52 -17.50
N GLU A 172 8.88 -0.04 -17.94
CA GLU A 172 8.96 -1.07 -18.99
C GLU A 172 8.13 -2.30 -18.61
N ILE A 173 8.34 -2.83 -17.39
CA ILE A 173 7.59 -3.97 -16.87
C ILE A 173 6.09 -3.66 -16.82
N ALA A 174 5.71 -2.50 -16.28
CA ALA A 174 4.31 -2.10 -16.22
C ALA A 174 3.67 -1.97 -17.61
N ALA A 175 4.38 -1.38 -18.57
CA ALA A 175 3.92 -1.24 -19.95
C ALA A 175 3.71 -2.60 -20.62
N SER A 176 4.61 -3.58 -20.40
CA SER A 176 4.46 -4.94 -20.94
C SER A 176 3.21 -5.68 -20.44
N LEU A 177 2.65 -5.24 -19.31
CA LEU A 177 1.45 -5.79 -18.68
C LEU A 177 0.20 -4.92 -18.91
N ASN A 178 0.32 -3.83 -19.68
CA ASN A 178 -0.72 -2.81 -19.83
C ASN A 178 -1.20 -2.22 -18.49
N ILE A 179 -0.28 -2.07 -17.52
CA ILE A 179 -0.56 -1.46 -16.22
C ILE A 179 -0.10 0.00 -16.25
N GLU A 180 -1.03 0.94 -16.01
CA GLU A 180 -0.69 2.35 -15.86
C GLU A 180 -0.24 2.65 -14.42
N LEU A 181 1.00 3.12 -14.26
CA LEU A 181 1.55 3.53 -12.95
C LEU A 181 1.17 4.97 -12.61
N LYS A 182 -0.14 5.24 -12.56
CA LYS A 182 -0.70 6.56 -12.27
C LYS A 182 -1.92 6.45 -11.37
N LEU A 183 -2.04 7.39 -10.43
CA LEU A 183 -3.24 7.49 -9.59
C LEU A 183 -4.44 7.98 -10.41
N ASN A 184 -5.57 7.28 -10.30
CA ASN A 184 -6.85 7.65 -10.90
C ASN A 184 -7.54 8.76 -10.10
N LYS A 185 -7.24 10.04 -10.40
CA LYS A 185 -7.83 11.17 -9.68
C LYS A 185 -9.16 11.58 -10.28
N LYS A 186 -10.14 11.90 -9.42
CA LYS A 186 -11.38 12.55 -9.84
C LYS A 186 -11.04 13.92 -10.45
N LYS A 187 -11.52 14.16 -11.67
CA LYS A 187 -11.40 15.45 -12.34
C LYS A 187 -12.32 16.49 -11.68
#